data_AF-A0A6J4M2S1-F1
#
_entry.id   AF-A0A6J4M2S1-F1
#
_cell.length_a   1.000
_cell.length_b   1.000
_cell.length_c   1.000
_cell.angle_alpha   90.00
_cell.angle_beta   90.00
_cell.angle_gamma   90.00
#
_symmetry.space_group_name_H-M   'P 1'
#
loop_
_entity.id
_entity.type
_entity.pdbx_description
1 polymer ?
#
loop_
_entity_poly.entity_id
_entity_poly.type
_entity_poly.pdbx_seq_one_letter_code
_entity_poly.pdbx_strand_id
1 'polypeptide(L)'
;MDTAHDRRWLLSVVAALVVGAVVVAGWWLTQPRSGADGSAADTAGVATGSAAGGGTSGDPGPAGPAGPAGGDDQPAVERDQVLVDQGVRVDGYAVRGHRVVLRYTTGVPECYGDVAVAQVAEEDDAVTVRLVTVPPRRTAEACIDLAVIGTVAVRLAAPLGERQLLDGAFEPAVLVRRATDGQGVPGPGAGT
;
A
#
# COMPACT_ATOMS: atom_id res chain seq x y z
N MET A 1 23.29 55.65 0.24
CA MET A 1 22.69 54.94 -0.91
C MET A 1 23.71 53.90 -1.33
N ASP A 2 23.61 52.74 -0.69
CA ASP A 2 24.70 51.78 -0.48
C ASP A 2 24.70 50.70 -1.56
N THR A 3 25.52 50.92 -2.58
CA THR A 3 25.73 50.03 -3.74
C THR A 3 26.36 48.68 -3.39
N ALA A 4 26.88 48.51 -2.16
CA ALA A 4 27.52 47.28 -1.71
C ALA A 4 26.53 46.20 -1.26
N HIS A 5 25.36 46.59 -0.71
CA HIS A 5 24.34 45.64 -0.27
C HIS A 5 23.63 45.00 -1.48
N ASP A 6 23.41 45.80 -2.52
CA ASP A 6 22.72 45.40 -3.75
C ASP A 6 23.52 44.34 -4.53
N ARG A 7 24.85 44.49 -4.61
CA ARG A 7 25.73 43.50 -5.28
C ARG A 7 25.78 42.16 -4.54
N ARG A 8 25.73 42.15 -3.20
CA ARG A 8 25.71 40.91 -2.40
C ARG A 8 24.37 40.16 -2.52
N TRP A 9 23.27 40.91 -2.63
CA TRP A 9 21.95 40.33 -2.88
C TRP A 9 21.86 39.73 -4.29
N LEU A 10 22.31 40.47 -5.30
CA LEU A 10 22.34 40.01 -6.70
C LEU A 10 23.22 38.76 -6.89
N LEU A 11 24.39 38.69 -6.27
CA LEU A 11 25.27 37.51 -6.37
C LEU A 11 24.63 36.25 -5.76
N SER A 12 23.85 36.40 -4.68
CA SER A 12 23.14 35.30 -4.04
C SER A 12 22.01 34.75 -4.92
N VAL A 13 21.26 35.64 -5.60
CA VAL A 13 20.18 35.26 -6.51
C VAL A 13 20.73 34.55 -7.76
N VAL A 14 21.83 35.05 -8.33
CA VAL A 14 22.48 34.43 -9.49
C VAL A 14 23.02 33.03 -9.14
N ALA A 15 23.67 32.88 -7.98
CA ALA A 15 24.17 31.57 -7.54
C ALA A 15 23.04 30.54 -7.36
N ALA A 16 21.90 30.95 -6.78
CA ALA A 16 20.74 30.08 -6.61
C ALA A 16 20.13 29.62 -7.95
N LEU A 17 20.06 30.53 -8.93
CA LEU A 17 19.55 30.19 -10.27
C LEU A 17 20.46 29.21 -11.01
N VAL A 18 21.79 29.37 -10.89
CA VAL A 18 22.75 28.44 -11.51
C VAL A 18 22.64 27.04 -10.90
N VAL A 19 22.52 26.93 -9.58
CA VAL A 19 22.33 25.63 -8.91
C VAL A 19 21.01 24.98 -9.33
N GLY A 20 19.92 25.74 -9.37
CA GLY A 20 18.63 25.25 -9.86
C GLY A 20 18.69 24.72 -11.29
N ALA A 21 19.35 25.44 -12.19
CA ALA A 21 19.49 25.02 -13.59
C ALA A 21 20.31 23.73 -13.74
N VAL A 22 21.38 23.55 -12.96
CA VAL A 22 22.20 22.33 -12.98
C VAL A 22 21.42 21.12 -12.47
N VAL A 23 20.63 21.27 -11.41
CA VAL A 23 19.78 20.19 -10.86
C VAL A 23 18.72 19.76 -11.87
N VAL A 24 18.04 20.72 -12.53
CA VAL A 24 17.02 20.43 -13.56
C VAL A 24 17.64 19.74 -14.78
N ALA A 25 18.79 20.22 -15.27
CA ALA A 25 19.47 19.60 -16.40
C ALA A 25 19.99 18.18 -16.09
N GLY A 26 20.49 17.95 -14.87
CA GLY A 26 20.88 16.63 -14.40
C GLY A 26 19.71 15.65 -14.37
N TRP A 27 18.53 16.10 -13.93
CA TRP A 27 17.29 15.31 -13.92
C TRP A 27 16.83 14.91 -15.33
N TRP A 28 16.99 15.79 -16.32
CA TRP A 28 16.66 15.49 -17.72
C TRP A 28 17.63 14.49 -18.38
N LEU A 29 18.91 14.48 -17.98
CA LEU A 29 19.90 13.54 -18.53
C LEU A 29 19.74 12.10 -18.00
N THR A 30 18.99 11.90 -16.91
CA THR A 30 18.71 10.58 -16.32
C THR A 30 17.38 9.96 -16.75
N GLN A 31 16.61 10.61 -17.63
CA GLN A 31 15.41 9.99 -18.17
C GLN A 31 15.78 8.88 -19.19
N PRO A 32 15.32 7.64 -18.99
CA PRO A 32 15.54 6.58 -19.97
C PRO A 32 14.86 6.97 -21.28
N ARG A 33 15.65 7.10 -22.34
CA ARG A 33 15.14 7.21 -23.71
C ARG A 33 14.37 5.92 -24.01
N SER A 34 13.05 5.99 -24.06
CA SER A 34 12.20 4.92 -24.58
C SER A 34 12.53 4.72 -26.05
N GLY A 35 13.45 3.80 -26.32
CA GLY A 35 13.72 3.29 -27.66
C GLY A 35 12.44 2.68 -28.21
N ALA A 36 11.99 3.20 -29.34
CA ALA A 36 11.20 2.43 -30.28
C ALA A 36 12.11 1.33 -30.84
N ASP A 37 11.64 0.09 -30.85
CA ASP A 37 11.86 -0.92 -31.90
C ASP A 37 11.19 -2.25 -31.48
N GLY A 38 10.51 -2.91 -32.42
CA GLY A 38 10.24 -4.35 -32.34
C GLY A 38 8.78 -4.78 -32.51
N SER A 39 8.34 -4.93 -33.75
CA SER A 39 7.17 -5.73 -34.14
C SER A 39 7.42 -7.22 -33.94
N ALA A 40 6.39 -7.97 -33.50
CA ALA A 40 5.99 -9.25 -34.11
C ALA A 40 4.61 -9.66 -33.59
N ALA A 41 3.67 -9.78 -34.51
CA ALA A 41 2.50 -10.62 -34.32
C ALA A 41 2.96 -12.09 -34.23
N ASP A 42 2.20 -12.93 -33.52
CA ASP A 42 1.63 -14.15 -34.12
C ASP A 42 0.70 -14.90 -33.14
N THR A 43 -0.57 -14.95 -33.56
CA THR A 43 -1.53 -16.07 -33.54
C THR A 43 -1.44 -17.19 -32.50
N ALA A 44 -2.56 -17.30 -31.76
CA ALA A 44 -3.40 -18.49 -31.54
C ALA A 44 -2.75 -19.80 -31.03
N GLY A 45 -3.01 -20.11 -29.77
CA GLY A 45 -3.02 -21.47 -29.23
C GLY A 45 -4.30 -21.73 -28.46
N VAL A 46 -5.34 -22.24 -29.13
CA VAL A 46 -6.51 -22.83 -28.47
C VAL A 46 -6.08 -24.19 -27.93
N ALA A 47 -5.87 -24.29 -26.62
CA ALA A 47 -5.74 -25.57 -25.95
C ALA A 47 -7.10 -25.97 -25.36
N THR A 48 -7.82 -26.81 -26.11
CA THR A 48 -8.99 -27.53 -25.65
C THR A 48 -8.55 -28.58 -24.62
N GLY A 49 -8.83 -28.33 -23.34
CA GLY A 49 -8.62 -29.29 -22.26
C GLY A 49 -9.96 -29.61 -21.59
N SER A 50 -10.63 -30.65 -22.07
CA SER A 50 -11.83 -31.22 -21.46
C SER A 50 -11.40 -32.21 -20.38
N ALA A 51 -11.87 -32.02 -19.15
CA ALA A 51 -11.99 -33.11 -18.17
C ALA A 51 -13.18 -32.83 -17.25
N ALA A 52 -14.10 -33.78 -17.27
CA ALA A 52 -15.35 -33.78 -16.55
C ALA A 52 -15.15 -33.97 -15.03
N GLY A 53 -15.95 -33.26 -14.25
CA GLY A 53 -16.22 -33.56 -12.85
C GLY A 53 -17.71 -33.29 -12.60
N GLY A 54 -18.52 -34.34 -12.67
CA GLY A 54 -19.95 -34.28 -12.37
C GLY A 54 -20.20 -34.10 -10.88
N GLY A 55 -21.07 -33.15 -10.55
CA GLY A 55 -21.64 -32.94 -9.23
C GLY A 55 -22.96 -32.18 -9.40
N THR A 56 -24.04 -32.76 -8.90
CA THR A 56 -25.43 -32.43 -9.23
C THR A 56 -25.99 -31.24 -8.43
N SER A 57 -26.74 -30.39 -9.12
CA SER A 57 -27.96 -29.69 -8.71
C SER A 57 -27.95 -28.80 -7.46
N GLY A 58 -27.80 -27.50 -7.72
CA GLY A 58 -28.40 -26.39 -6.96
C GLY A 58 -28.34 -25.16 -7.86
N ASP A 59 -29.48 -24.68 -8.33
CA ASP A 59 -29.60 -23.52 -9.22
C ASP A 59 -28.99 -22.26 -8.56
N PRO A 60 -27.91 -21.67 -9.11
CA PRO A 60 -27.46 -20.35 -8.69
C PRO A 60 -28.12 -19.32 -9.60
N GLY A 61 -28.93 -18.43 -9.02
CA GLY A 61 -29.40 -17.22 -9.70
C GLY A 61 -28.25 -16.43 -10.34
N PRO A 62 -28.53 -15.55 -11.32
CA PRO A 62 -27.50 -14.94 -12.15
C PRO A 62 -26.43 -14.31 -11.27
N ALA A 63 -25.20 -14.82 -11.39
CA ALA A 63 -24.03 -14.26 -10.76
C ALA A 63 -23.96 -12.77 -11.14
N GLY A 64 -24.02 -11.90 -10.14
CA GLY A 64 -23.66 -10.50 -10.33
C GLY A 64 -22.27 -10.43 -10.98
N PRO A 65 -21.96 -9.36 -11.73
CA PRO A 65 -20.67 -9.24 -12.38
C PRO A 65 -19.57 -9.45 -11.34
N ALA A 66 -18.71 -10.45 -11.58
CA ALA A 66 -17.54 -10.70 -10.77
C ALA A 66 -16.77 -9.36 -10.70
N GLY A 67 -16.61 -8.84 -9.47
CA GLY A 67 -15.71 -7.72 -9.25
C GLY A 67 -14.33 -8.06 -9.82
N PRO A 68 -13.54 -7.06 -10.25
CA PRO A 68 -12.21 -7.33 -10.78
C PRO A 68 -11.43 -8.17 -9.77
N ALA A 69 -10.95 -9.33 -10.20
CA ALA A 69 -10.06 -10.20 -9.45
C ALA A 69 -8.75 -9.41 -9.19
N GLY A 70 -8.75 -8.67 -8.09
CA GLY A 70 -7.68 -7.76 -7.73
C GLY A 70 -6.90 -8.30 -6.55
N GLY A 71 -5.77 -8.96 -6.84
CA GLY A 71 -4.66 -9.09 -5.92
C GLY A 71 -4.29 -10.51 -5.58
N ASP A 72 -2.99 -10.81 -5.68
CA ASP A 72 -2.39 -12.04 -5.18
C ASP A 72 -2.89 -12.34 -3.76
N ASP A 73 -3.52 -13.50 -3.60
CA ASP A 73 -4.30 -13.87 -2.42
C ASP A 73 -3.46 -13.74 -1.13
N GLN A 74 -3.85 -12.85 -0.21
CA GLN A 74 -3.45 -13.02 1.19
C GLN A 74 -3.88 -14.42 1.66
N PRO A 75 -3.21 -15.05 2.65
CA PRO A 75 -3.69 -16.29 3.23
C PRO A 75 -5.16 -16.12 3.59
N ALA A 76 -5.96 -17.12 3.24
CA ALA A 76 -7.36 -17.13 3.63
C ALA A 76 -7.43 -17.05 5.15
N VAL A 77 -8.28 -16.14 5.65
CA VAL A 77 -8.59 -16.09 7.07
C VAL A 77 -9.38 -17.36 7.40
N GLU A 78 -8.84 -18.19 8.29
CA GLU A 78 -9.48 -19.44 8.68
C GLU A 78 -10.70 -19.17 9.57
N ARG A 79 -11.60 -20.15 9.70
CA ARG A 79 -12.89 -19.94 10.40
C ARG A 79 -12.74 -19.68 11.90
N ASP A 80 -11.63 -20.10 12.48
CA ASP A 80 -11.27 -19.89 13.88
C ASP A 80 -10.53 -18.57 14.11
N GLN A 81 -10.11 -17.87 13.05
CA GLN A 81 -9.47 -16.57 13.12
C GLN A 81 -10.53 -15.47 13.14
N VAL A 82 -10.67 -14.85 14.31
CA VAL A 82 -11.70 -13.84 14.55
C VAL A 82 -11.05 -12.46 14.58
N LEU A 83 -11.63 -11.51 13.84
CA LEU A 83 -11.22 -10.11 13.92
C LEU A 83 -11.64 -9.55 15.29
N VAL A 84 -10.66 -9.04 16.04
CA VAL A 84 -10.90 -8.43 17.35
C VAL A 84 -11.72 -7.16 17.20
N ASP A 85 -12.36 -6.71 18.29
CA ASP A 85 -13.10 -5.45 18.27
C ASP A 85 -12.21 -4.28 17.82
N GLN A 86 -12.77 -3.46 16.93
CA GLN A 86 -12.10 -2.36 16.22
C GLN A 86 -10.89 -2.78 15.36
N GLY A 87 -10.64 -4.08 15.17
CA GLY A 87 -9.50 -4.57 14.42
C GLY A 87 -9.54 -4.14 12.95
N VAL A 88 -8.39 -3.75 12.42
CA VAL A 88 -8.23 -3.45 10.99
C VAL A 88 -7.29 -4.47 10.39
N ARG A 89 -7.79 -5.20 9.40
CA ARG A 89 -7.01 -6.19 8.66
C ARG A 89 -5.88 -5.52 7.87
N VAL A 90 -4.71 -6.12 7.92
CA VAL A 90 -3.57 -5.75 7.07
C VAL A 90 -3.65 -6.50 5.73
N ASP A 91 -3.67 -5.77 4.63
CA ASP A 91 -3.76 -6.33 3.27
C ASP A 91 -2.40 -6.68 2.66
N GLY A 92 -1.32 -6.20 3.25
CA GLY A 92 0.04 -6.45 2.82
C GLY A 92 1.03 -5.46 3.40
N TYR A 93 2.32 -5.72 3.19
CA TYR A 93 3.36 -4.84 3.72
C TYR A 93 4.57 -4.67 2.80
N ALA A 94 5.30 -3.56 2.95
CA ALA A 94 6.61 -3.35 2.35
C ALA A 94 7.65 -2.99 3.41
N VAL A 95 8.91 -3.39 3.21
CA VAL A 95 10.02 -3.10 4.14
C VAL A 95 10.91 -1.99 3.59
N ARG A 96 11.29 -1.04 4.45
CA ARG A 96 12.18 0.08 4.14
C ARG A 96 13.13 0.33 5.32
N GLY A 97 14.27 -0.36 5.34
CA GLY A 97 15.20 -0.32 6.47
C GLY A 97 14.56 -0.83 7.76
N HIS A 98 14.50 0.02 8.80
CA HIS A 98 13.83 -0.29 10.08
C HIS A 98 12.35 0.12 10.08
N ARG A 99 11.71 0.22 8.91
CA ARG A 99 10.28 0.53 8.81
C ARG A 99 9.56 -0.55 8.02
N VAL A 100 8.37 -0.89 8.49
CA VAL A 100 7.39 -1.68 7.75
C VAL A 100 6.24 -0.76 7.41
N VAL A 101 5.92 -0.63 6.12
CA VAL A 101 4.75 0.11 5.65
C VAL A 101 3.64 -0.89 5.40
N LEU A 102 2.60 -0.80 6.21
CA LEU A 102 1.42 -1.65 6.15
C LEU A 102 0.40 -0.99 5.23
N ARG A 103 -0.22 -1.78 4.35
CA ARG A 103 -1.37 -1.40 3.56
C ARG A 103 -2.60 -2.05 4.17
N TYR A 104 -3.70 -1.31 4.21
CA TYR A 104 -4.99 -1.78 4.71
C TYR A 104 -6.12 -1.15 3.90
N THR A 105 -7.31 -1.72 4.02
CA THR A 105 -8.54 -1.19 3.44
C THR A 105 -9.56 -0.98 4.54
N THR A 106 -10.14 0.20 4.60
CA THR A 106 -11.14 0.61 5.59
C THR A 106 -12.28 1.37 4.93
N GLY A 107 -13.19 1.96 5.71
CA GLY A 107 -14.21 2.90 5.22
C GLY A 107 -13.77 4.35 5.27
N VAL A 108 -14.66 5.27 4.91
CA VAL A 108 -14.37 6.72 5.00
C VAL A 108 -14.15 7.15 6.47
N PRO A 109 -13.06 7.88 6.80
CA PRO A 109 -12.70 8.18 8.19
C PRO A 109 -13.78 8.93 8.98
N GLU A 110 -14.59 9.74 8.32
CA GLU A 110 -15.69 10.49 8.95
C GLU A 110 -16.80 9.57 9.51
N CYS A 111 -16.86 8.33 9.03
CA CYS A 111 -17.83 7.32 9.44
C CYS A 111 -17.22 6.18 10.23
N TYR A 112 -16.06 5.68 9.78
CA TYR A 112 -15.42 4.48 10.32
C TYR A 112 -14.26 4.79 11.27
N GLY A 113 -13.87 6.06 11.37
CA GLY A 113 -12.76 6.49 12.19
C GLY A 113 -11.40 6.38 11.50
N ASP A 114 -10.39 6.95 12.14
CA ASP A 114 -9.01 6.89 11.65
C ASP A 114 -8.38 5.55 12.03
N VAL A 115 -7.48 5.02 11.18
CA VAL A 115 -6.73 3.80 11.52
C VAL A 115 -5.45 4.17 12.29
N ALA A 116 -5.21 3.45 13.38
CA ALA A 116 -4.04 3.64 14.25
C ALA A 116 -3.33 2.31 14.54
N VAL A 117 -2.04 2.40 14.90
CA VAL A 117 -1.26 1.27 15.41
C VAL A 117 -1.50 1.16 16.91
N ALA A 118 -2.20 0.11 17.34
CA ALA A 118 -2.49 -0.12 18.76
C ALA A 118 -1.34 -0.83 19.49
N GLN A 119 -0.71 -1.78 18.81
CA GLN A 119 0.34 -2.61 19.41
C GLN A 119 1.36 -3.02 18.34
N VAL A 120 2.62 -3.08 18.78
CA VAL A 120 3.73 -3.69 18.05
C VAL A 120 4.47 -4.58 19.04
N ALA A 121 4.48 -5.88 18.80
CA ALA A 121 5.32 -6.83 19.52
C ALA A 121 6.42 -7.30 18.57
N GLU A 122 7.68 -7.24 19.03
CA GLU A 122 8.83 -7.71 18.27
C GLU A 122 9.46 -8.88 19.02
N GLU A 123 9.35 -10.06 18.43
CA GLU A 123 9.99 -11.28 18.86
C GLU A 123 11.19 -11.62 17.94
N ASP A 124 11.89 -12.72 18.28
CA ASP A 124 13.08 -13.16 17.54
C ASP A 124 12.74 -13.64 16.12
N ASP A 125 11.58 -14.25 15.92
CA ASP A 125 11.12 -14.87 14.67
C ASP A 125 9.92 -14.16 14.02
N ALA A 126 9.24 -13.28 14.75
CA ALA A 126 8.05 -12.58 14.28
C ALA A 126 7.99 -11.12 14.75
N VAL A 127 7.20 -10.33 14.03
CA VAL A 127 6.74 -9.01 14.44
C VAL A 127 5.23 -9.01 14.31
N THR A 128 4.53 -8.83 15.42
CA THR A 128 3.07 -8.76 15.44
C THR A 128 2.62 -7.31 15.51
N VAL A 129 1.84 -6.85 14.54
CA VAL A 129 1.27 -5.51 14.54
C VAL A 129 -0.24 -5.59 14.60
N ARG A 130 -0.85 -4.85 15.54
CA ARG A 130 -2.30 -4.71 15.63
C ARG A 130 -2.71 -3.30 15.18
N LEU A 131 -3.49 -3.24 14.10
CA LEU A 131 -4.16 -2.02 13.68
C LEU A 131 -5.58 -1.97 14.23
N VAL A 132 -6.04 -0.78 14.60
CA VAL A 132 -7.40 -0.53 15.06
C VAL A 132 -8.01 0.71 14.45
N THR A 133 -9.34 0.77 14.40
CA THR A 133 -10.08 2.02 14.17
C THR A 133 -10.18 2.84 15.45
N VAL A 134 -9.97 4.14 15.34
CA VAL A 134 -10.23 5.14 16.38
C VAL A 134 -11.49 5.89 15.97
N PRO A 135 -12.60 5.80 16.74
CA PRO A 135 -13.86 6.42 16.37
C PRO A 135 -13.71 7.92 16.05
N PRO A 136 -14.44 8.42 15.04
CA PRO A 136 -14.35 9.82 14.66
C PRO A 136 -14.87 10.71 15.79
N ARG A 137 -14.27 11.89 15.96
CA ARG A 137 -14.70 12.85 17.01
C ARG A 137 -16.14 13.32 16.84
N ARG A 138 -16.67 13.27 15.62
CA ARG A 138 -18.07 13.52 15.28
C ARG A 138 -18.46 12.52 14.20
N THR A 139 -19.58 11.85 14.39
CA THR A 139 -20.15 10.96 13.40
C THR A 139 -20.85 11.78 12.33
N ALA A 140 -20.62 11.45 11.05
CA ALA A 140 -21.40 12.01 9.97
C ALA A 140 -22.87 11.58 10.09
N GLU A 141 -23.81 12.46 9.71
CA GLU A 141 -25.25 12.16 9.73
C GLU A 141 -25.63 11.08 8.71
N ALA A 142 -24.85 10.94 7.65
CA ALA A 142 -24.98 9.92 6.63
C ALA A 142 -23.62 9.33 6.31
N CYS A 143 -23.57 8.00 6.14
CA CYS A 143 -22.36 7.26 5.81
C CYS A 143 -22.49 6.55 4.47
N ILE A 144 -21.49 6.76 3.62
CA ILE A 144 -21.36 6.06 2.35
C ILE A 144 -20.41 4.88 2.52
N ASP A 145 -20.75 3.76 1.89
CA ASP A 145 -19.92 2.57 1.89
C ASP A 145 -18.88 2.67 0.77
N LEU A 146 -17.74 3.31 1.06
CA LEU A 146 -16.58 3.34 0.17
C LEU A 146 -15.39 2.62 0.80
N ALA A 147 -14.75 1.74 0.02
CA ALA A 147 -13.48 1.12 0.38
C ALA A 147 -12.33 2.12 0.17
N VAL A 148 -11.69 2.51 1.26
CA VAL A 148 -10.56 3.43 1.29
C VAL A 148 -9.28 2.62 1.56
N ILE A 149 -8.35 2.64 0.62
CA ILE A 149 -7.03 2.05 0.79
C ILE A 149 -6.14 3.05 1.53
N GLY A 150 -5.58 2.61 2.65
CA GLY A 150 -4.66 3.41 3.46
C GLY A 150 -3.31 2.73 3.62
N THR A 151 -2.35 3.50 4.14
CA THR A 151 -1.06 2.96 4.58
C THR A 151 -0.67 3.53 5.93
N VAL A 152 0.06 2.75 6.73
CA VAL A 152 0.66 3.20 7.98
C VAL A 152 2.08 2.67 8.11
N ALA A 153 3.01 3.52 8.52
CA ALA A 153 4.41 3.15 8.69
C ALA A 153 4.71 2.85 10.16
N VAL A 154 5.17 1.63 10.43
CA VAL A 154 5.62 1.18 11.74
C VAL A 154 7.15 1.23 11.76
N ARG A 155 7.73 1.88 12.76
CA ARG A 155 9.17 1.84 13.01
C ARG A 155 9.47 0.67 13.94
N LEU A 156 10.40 -0.18 13.53
CA LEU A 156 10.90 -1.31 14.29
C LEU A 156 12.19 -0.94 15.04
N ALA A 157 12.47 -1.65 16.13
CA ALA A 157 13.72 -1.56 16.87
C ALA A 157 14.90 -2.12 16.07
N ALA A 158 14.67 -3.20 15.33
CA ALA A 158 15.63 -3.83 14.41
C ALA A 158 15.01 -4.00 13.01
N PRO A 159 15.83 -4.13 11.93
CA PRO A 159 15.30 -4.50 10.61
C PRO A 159 14.40 -5.74 10.69
N LEU A 160 13.36 -5.82 9.84
CA LEU A 160 12.46 -6.99 9.84
C LEU A 160 13.24 -8.29 9.52
N GLY A 161 14.16 -8.24 8.55
CA GLY A 161 14.98 -9.38 8.16
C GLY A 161 14.11 -10.55 7.66
N GLU A 162 14.39 -11.74 8.18
CA GLU A 162 13.65 -12.98 7.90
C GLU A 162 12.45 -13.21 8.83
N ARG A 163 12.21 -12.28 9.78
CA ARG A 163 11.07 -12.39 10.69
C ARG A 163 9.76 -12.30 9.93
N GLN A 164 8.80 -13.10 10.36
CA GLN A 164 7.44 -13.03 9.85
C GLN A 164 6.76 -11.75 10.32
N LEU A 165 5.83 -11.23 9.52
CA LEU A 165 4.94 -10.17 9.96
C LEU A 165 3.56 -10.75 10.20
N LEU A 166 3.04 -10.60 11.41
CA LEU A 166 1.74 -11.10 11.82
C LEU A 166 0.76 -9.94 12.03
N ASP A 167 -0.48 -10.14 11.61
CA ASP A 167 -1.61 -9.27 11.87
C ASP A 167 -2.23 -9.65 13.22
N GLY A 168 -1.98 -8.82 14.22
CA GLY A 168 -2.51 -8.95 15.57
C GLY A 168 -3.94 -8.41 15.73
N ALA A 169 -4.60 -7.98 14.65
CA ALA A 169 -6.04 -7.70 14.66
C ALA A 169 -6.88 -8.98 14.61
N PHE A 170 -6.27 -10.14 14.38
CA PHE A 170 -6.92 -11.44 14.46
C PHE A 170 -6.49 -12.21 15.70
N GLU A 171 -7.41 -13.00 16.24
CA GLU A 171 -7.14 -14.01 17.25
C GLU A 171 -7.53 -15.39 16.71
N PRO A 172 -6.56 -16.32 16.51
CA PRO A 172 -5.11 -16.12 16.58
C PRO A 172 -4.58 -15.17 15.49
N ALA A 173 -3.38 -14.60 15.70
CA ALA A 173 -2.74 -13.69 14.75
C ALA A 173 -2.44 -14.37 13.41
N VAL A 174 -2.55 -13.61 12.32
CA VAL A 174 -2.50 -14.15 10.94
C VAL A 174 -1.27 -13.67 10.19
N LEU A 175 -0.64 -14.53 9.40
CA LEU A 175 0.50 -14.16 8.57
C LEU A 175 0.11 -13.15 7.49
N VAL A 176 0.84 -12.04 7.39
CA VAL A 176 0.68 -11.03 6.35
C VAL A 176 1.67 -11.29 5.21
N ARG A 177 1.24 -11.20 3.95
CA ARG A 177 2.19 -11.27 2.81
C ARG A 177 2.87 -9.95 2.53
N ARG A 178 4.14 -10.03 2.12
CA ARG A 178 4.88 -8.89 1.56
C ARG A 178 4.27 -8.50 0.21
N ALA A 179 4.06 -7.22 -0.02
CA ALA A 179 3.62 -6.69 -1.30
C ALA A 179 4.70 -6.97 -2.35
N THR A 180 4.31 -7.65 -3.43
CA THR A 180 5.12 -7.87 -4.62
C THR A 180 5.13 -6.61 -5.51
N ASP A 181 6.17 -6.46 -6.33
CA ASP A 181 6.33 -5.34 -7.27
C ASP A 181 5.19 -5.37 -8.32
N GLY A 182 4.11 -4.67 -7.99
CA GLY A 182 2.86 -4.65 -8.76
C GLY A 182 1.69 -4.08 -7.95
N GLN A 183 1.71 -4.20 -6.62
CA GLN A 183 0.68 -3.67 -5.72
C GLN A 183 1.08 -2.36 -5.02
N GLY A 184 1.73 -1.47 -5.78
CA GLY A 184 2.39 -0.23 -5.32
C GLY A 184 1.83 0.32 -4.00
N VAL A 185 2.66 0.30 -2.95
CA VAL A 185 2.41 1.08 -1.73
C VAL A 185 2.64 2.54 -2.14
N PRO A 186 1.60 3.38 -2.24
CA PRO A 186 1.82 4.80 -2.48
C PRO A 186 2.68 5.32 -1.32
N GLY A 187 3.78 6.00 -1.64
CA GLY A 187 4.61 6.66 -0.64
C GLY A 187 3.74 7.65 0.16
N PRO A 188 4.10 7.95 1.42
CA PRO A 188 3.33 8.90 2.23
C PRO A 188 3.22 10.22 1.47
N GLY A 189 2.00 10.55 1.05
CA GLY A 189 1.70 11.75 0.29
C GLY A 189 2.14 12.98 1.07
N ALA A 190 2.93 13.83 0.42
CA ALA A 190 3.20 15.18 0.89
C ALA A 190 1.88 15.96 0.91
N GLY A 191 1.34 16.19 2.11
CA GLY A 191 0.27 17.16 2.30
C GLY A 191 0.81 18.56 1.99
N THR A 192 0.19 19.21 1.02
CA THR A 192 0.25 20.66 0.77
C THR A 192 -0.38 21.45 1.89
#